data_AF-A0A0B6ZWR1-F1
#
_entry.id   AF-A0A0B6ZWR1-F1
#
_cell.length_a   1.000
_cell.length_b   1.000
_cell.length_c   1.000
_cell.angle_alpha   90.00
_cell.angle_beta   90.00
_cell.angle_gamma   90.00
#
_symmetry.space_group_name_H-M   'P 1'
#
loop_
_entity.id
_entity.type
_entity.pdbx_description
1 polymer ?
#
loop_
_entity_poly.entity_id
_entity_poly.type
_entity_poly.pdbx_seq_one_letter_code
_entity_poly.pdbx_strand_id
1 'polypeptide(L)'
;YINIIMYRPFNKLVDHEVYWNEFQNIVAKHGGRPHWAKDHKYTGAEFQKLYPKWMEFCSTREKLDPNGMFLNTNLERVFNMRPSPTIGI
;
A
#
# COMPACT_ATOMS: atom_id res chain seq x y z
N TYR A 1 -7.96 -6.28 14.17
CA TYR A 1 -7.88 -5.27 13.10
C TYR A 1 -8.86 -4.16 13.40
N ILE A 2 -8.41 -2.90 13.33
CA ILE A 2 -9.27 -1.71 13.52
C ILE A 2 -9.38 -1.04 12.14
N ASN A 3 -10.60 -0.64 11.74
CA ASN A 3 -10.87 -0.02 10.45
C ASN A 3 -11.88 1.12 10.61
N ILE A 4 -11.87 2.03 9.65
CA ILE A 4 -12.98 2.97 9.42
C ILE A 4 -13.68 2.61 8.11
N ILE A 5 -14.98 2.89 8.07
CA ILE A 5 -15.84 2.61 6.93
C ILE A 5 -16.69 3.83 6.65
N MET A 6 -17.08 4.00 5.40
CA MET A 6 -18.04 5.00 4.97
C MET A 6 -18.92 4.42 3.88
N TYR A 7 -20.13 4.94 3.75
CA TYR A 7 -20.98 4.60 2.62
C TYR A 7 -20.42 5.22 1.35
N ARG A 8 -20.24 4.40 0.30
CA ARG A 8 -19.89 4.83 -1.04
C ARG A 8 -20.99 4.39 -2.02
N PRO A 9 -21.82 5.30 -2.53
CA PRO A 9 -22.79 4.96 -3.56
C PRO A 9 -22.12 4.38 -4.81
N PHE A 10 -22.83 3.52 -5.53
CA PHE A 10 -22.32 2.93 -6.76
C PHE A 10 -21.88 4.01 -7.75
N ASN A 11 -20.67 3.85 -8.29
CA ASN A 11 -20.04 4.76 -9.25
C ASN A 11 -19.89 6.24 -8.79
N LYS A 12 -19.87 6.48 -7.48
CA LYS A 12 -19.60 7.81 -6.91
C LYS A 12 -18.28 7.82 -6.15
N LEU A 13 -17.49 8.86 -6.36
CA LEU A 13 -16.39 9.20 -5.47
C LEU A 13 -16.97 10.02 -4.31
N VAL A 14 -16.55 9.69 -3.10
CA VAL A 14 -16.91 10.42 -1.89
C VAL A 14 -15.60 10.89 -1.27
N ASP A 15 -15.50 12.19 -1.00
CA ASP A 15 -14.32 12.73 -0.33
C ASP A 15 -14.22 12.16 1.09
N HIS A 16 -13.06 11.62 1.41
CA HIS A 16 -12.79 10.87 2.64
C HIS A 16 -11.36 10.99 3.13
N GLU A 17 -10.51 11.69 2.37
CA GLU A 17 -9.06 11.69 2.57
C GLU A 17 -8.68 12.24 3.95
N VAL A 18 -9.35 13.31 4.40
CA VAL A 18 -9.10 13.90 5.72
C VAL A 18 -9.31 12.87 6.83
N TYR A 19 -10.44 12.14 6.81
CA TYR A 19 -10.74 11.12 7.82
C TYR A 19 -9.78 9.94 7.76
N TRP A 20 -9.40 9.49 6.56
CA TRP A 20 -8.46 8.38 6.38
C TRP A 20 -7.04 8.71 6.82
N ASN A 21 -6.58 9.94 6.56
CA ASN A 21 -5.27 10.40 7.00
C ASN A 21 -5.23 10.53 8.53
N GLU A 22 -6.26 11.11 9.15
CA GLU A 22 -6.32 11.22 10.62
C GLU A 22 -6.40 9.86 11.32
N PHE A 23 -7.24 8.95 10.80
CA PHE A 23 -7.28 7.59 11.31
C PHE A 23 -5.90 6.92 11.22
N GLN A 24 -5.26 6.94 10.05
CA GLN A 24 -3.92 6.37 9.87
C GLN A 24 -2.90 6.99 10.84
N ASN A 25 -2.93 8.31 11.05
CA ASN A 25 -2.07 9.00 12.00
C ASN A 25 -2.25 8.49 13.44
N ILE A 26 -3.49 8.28 13.88
CA ILE A 26 -3.79 7.76 15.22
C ILE A 26 -3.28 6.32 15.35
N VAL A 27 -3.57 5.45 14.39
CA VAL A 27 -3.18 4.03 14.51
C VAL A 27 -1.67 3.87 14.44
N ALA A 28 -0.98 4.66 13.61
CA ALA A 28 0.48 4.64 13.47
C ALA A 28 1.20 5.00 14.78
N LYS A 29 0.69 5.99 15.54
CA LYS A 29 1.22 6.36 16.87
C LYS A 29 1.21 5.20 17.87
N HIS A 30 0.36 4.20 17.66
CA HIS A 30 0.23 3.02 18.51
C HIS A 30 0.87 1.77 17.89
N GLY A 31 1.77 1.93 16.91
CA GLY A 31 2.43 0.80 16.24
C GLY A 31 1.53 0.04 15.27
N GLY A 32 0.43 0.64 14.83
CA GLY A 32 -0.47 0.10 13.82
C GLY A 32 0.26 -0.15 12.49
N ARG A 33 -0.20 -1.18 11.78
CA ARG A 33 0.27 -1.52 10.43
C ARG A 33 -0.89 -1.41 9.45
N PRO A 34 -0.66 -0.97 8.20
CA PRO A 34 -1.71 -0.89 7.20
C PRO A 34 -2.25 -2.29 6.89
N HIS A 35 -3.57 -2.38 6.71
CA HIS A 35 -4.21 -3.60 6.24
C HIS A 35 -4.09 -3.68 4.72
N TRP A 36 -3.49 -4.75 4.19
CA TRP A 36 -3.22 -4.91 2.74
C TRP A 36 -4.44 -4.73 1.84
N ALA A 37 -5.62 -5.19 2.27
CA ALA A 37 -6.88 -5.04 1.52
C ALA A 37 -7.63 -3.71 1.76
N LYS A 38 -6.97 -2.68 2.32
CA LYS A 38 -7.55 -1.35 2.61
C LYS A 38 -6.66 -0.24 2.10
N ASP A 39 -7.24 0.93 1.88
CA ASP A 39 -6.50 2.09 1.42
C ASP A 39 -5.48 2.56 2.45
N HIS A 40 -4.26 2.76 1.98
CA HIS A 40 -3.15 3.33 2.74
C HIS A 40 -2.14 3.97 1.79
N LYS A 41 -1.36 4.93 2.30
CA LYS A 41 -0.35 5.66 1.50
C LYS A 41 1.09 5.17 1.70
N TYR A 42 1.27 4.16 2.56
CA TYR A 42 2.59 3.64 2.93
C TYR A 42 3.36 3.11 1.71
N THR A 43 4.58 3.60 1.52
CA THR A 43 5.55 3.19 0.51
C THR A 43 6.51 2.14 1.08
N GLY A 44 7.45 1.67 0.26
CA GLY A 44 8.47 0.72 0.71
C GLY A 44 9.30 1.25 1.88
N ALA A 45 9.47 2.56 2.01
CA ALA A 45 10.19 3.17 3.12
C ALA A 45 9.46 2.98 4.46
N GLU A 46 8.14 3.10 4.50
CA GLU A 46 7.36 2.82 5.70
C GLU A 46 7.32 1.31 6.00
N PHE A 47 7.12 0.47 4.98
CA PHE A 47 7.09 -0.98 5.18
C PHE A 47 8.44 -1.52 5.70
N GLN A 48 9.57 -0.98 5.23
CA GLN A 48 10.89 -1.33 5.74
C GLN A 48 11.05 -1.05 7.24
N LYS A 49 10.44 0.04 7.75
CA LYS A 49 10.44 0.37 9.19
C LYS A 49 9.53 -0.57 9.99
N LEU A 50 8.42 -1.00 9.40
CA LEU A 50 7.41 -1.84 10.08
C LEU A 50 7.77 -3.33 10.13
N TYR A 51 8.49 -3.83 9.12
CA TYR A 51 8.76 -5.24 8.92
C TYR A 51 10.28 -5.50 8.86
N PRO A 52 10.89 -6.07 9.92
CA PRO A 52 12.34 -6.28 9.98
C PRO A 52 12.93 -7.09 8.83
N LYS A 53 12.14 -8.01 8.26
CA LYS A 53 12.53 -8.88 7.13
C LYS A 53 12.08 -8.34 5.76
N TRP A 54 11.74 -7.05 5.67
CA TRP A 54 11.23 -6.45 4.44
C TRP A 54 12.15 -6.68 3.24
N MET A 55 13.46 -6.48 3.41
CA MET A 55 14.43 -6.65 2.32
C MET A 55 14.60 -8.12 1.91
N GLU A 56 14.53 -9.07 2.86
CA GLU A 56 14.55 -10.51 2.56
C GLU A 56 13.34 -10.90 1.69
N PHE A 57 12.17 -10.34 2.02
CA PHE A 57 10.95 -10.54 1.24
C PHE A 57 11.08 -9.94 -0.17
N CYS A 58 11.53 -8.69 -0.29
CA CYS A 58 11.73 -8.04 -1.60
C CYS A 58 12.69 -8.84 -2.49
N SER A 59 13.81 -9.32 -1.93
CA SER A 59 14.76 -10.17 -2.66
C SER A 59 14.15 -11.49 -3.09
N THR A 60 13.32 -12.11 -2.24
CA THR A 60 12.62 -13.35 -2.58
C THR A 60 11.61 -13.14 -3.70
N ARG A 61 10.83 -12.05 -3.63
CA ARG A 61 9.88 -11.64 -4.69
C ARG A 61 10.60 -11.47 -6.03
N GLU A 62 11.72 -10.75 -6.06
CA GLU A 62 12.49 -10.52 -7.29
C GLU A 62 13.05 -11.80 -7.92
N LYS A 63 13.41 -12.80 -7.11
CA LYS A 63 13.84 -14.11 -7.61
C LYS A 63 12.70 -14.91 -8.22
N LEU A 64 11.49 -14.79 -7.66
CA LEU A 64 10.31 -15.57 -8.09
C LEU A 64 9.55 -14.90 -9.25
N ASP A 65 9.60 -13.57 -9.33
CA ASP A 65 8.96 -12.77 -10.37
C ASP A 65 9.92 -11.69 -10.90
N PRO A 66 10.97 -12.08 -11.66
CA PRO A 66 12.00 -11.15 -12.11
C PRO A 66 11.48 -10.10 -13.10
N ASN A 67 10.35 -10.37 -13.76
CA ASN A 67 9.72 -9.47 -14.73
C ASN A 67 8.58 -8.64 -14.12
N GLY A 68 8.24 -8.85 -12.84
CA GLY A 68 7.17 -8.12 -12.16
C GLY A 68 5.76 -8.41 -12.71
N MET A 69 5.52 -9.60 -13.27
CA MET A 69 4.24 -9.99 -13.87
C MET A 69 3.08 -9.94 -12.87
N PHE A 70 3.35 -10.12 -11.58
CA PHE A 70 2.33 -10.11 -10.53
C PHE A 70 2.20 -8.77 -9.80
N LEU A 71 2.83 -7.70 -10.31
CA LEU A 71 2.73 -6.37 -9.74
C LEU A 71 1.55 -5.60 -10.35
N ASN A 72 0.93 -4.79 -9.51
CA ASN A 72 -0.01 -3.75 -9.91
C ASN A 72 0.47 -2.40 -9.36
N THR A 73 -0.19 -1.31 -9.74
CA THR A 73 0.21 0.06 -9.32
C THR A 73 0.29 0.23 -7.80
N ASN A 74 -0.55 -0.47 -7.02
CA ASN A 74 -0.47 -0.45 -5.56
C ASN A 74 0.81 -1.12 -5.06
N LEU A 75 1.13 -2.31 -5.58
CA LEU A 75 2.32 -3.07 -5.21
C LEU A 75 3.61 -2.42 -5.70
N GLU A 76 3.61 -1.80 -6.88
CA GLU A 76 4.74 -1.03 -7.38
C GLU A 76 5.11 0.09 -6.39
N ARG A 77 4.12 0.85 -5.93
CA ARG A 77 4.30 1.88 -4.89
C ARG A 77 4.80 1.29 -3.57
N VAL A 78 4.24 0.16 -3.14
CA VAL A 78 4.63 -0.50 -1.89
C VAL A 78 6.07 -1.03 -1.96
N PHE A 79 6.51 -1.56 -3.09
CA PHE A 79 7.87 -2.09 -3.24
C PHE A 79 8.88 -1.06 -3.75
N ASN A 80 8.50 0.23 -3.83
CA ASN A 80 9.32 1.31 -4.40
C ASN A 80 9.86 0.98 -5.80
N MET A 81 9.06 0.27 -6.60
CA MET A 81 9.39 0.04 -8.00
C MET A 81 9.12 1.35 -8.76
N ARG A 82 9.99 1.70 -9.72
CA ARG A 82 9.65 2.73 -10.69
C ARG A 82 8.35 2.32 -11.38
N PRO A 83 7.39 3.24 -11.61
CA PRO A 83 6.18 2.90 -12.34
C PRO A 83 6.58 2.26 -13.66
N SER A 84 6.00 1.10 -13.97
CA SER A 84 6.18 0.47 -15.28
C SER A 84 5.82 1.50 -16.36
N PRO A 85 6.57 1.61 -17.48
CA PRO A 85 6.19 2.50 -18.56
C PRO A 85 4.76 2.16 -18.94
N THR A 86 3.86 3.14 -18.91
CA THR A 86 2.50 2.97 -19.40
C THR A 86 2.61 2.44 -20.83
N ILE A 87 2.25 1.18 -21.06
CA ILE A 87 2.05 0.69 -22.42
C ILE A 87 0.83 1.47 -22.91
N GLY A 88 1.08 2.48 -23.73
CA GLY A 88 0.03 3.22 -24.42
C GLY A 88 -0.80 2.22 -25.20
N ILE A 89 -2.05 2.08 -24.80
CA ILE A 89 -3.12 1.46 -25.59
C ILE A 89 -4.07 2.59 -25.99
#